data_AF-A0A6A4GKI0-F1
#
_entry.id   AF-A0A6A4GKI0-F1
#
_cell.length_a   1.000
_cell.length_b   1.000
_cell.length_c   1.000
_cell.angle_alpha   90.00
_cell.angle_beta   90.00
_cell.angle_gamma   90.00
#
_symmetry.space_group_name_H-M   'P 1'
#
loop_
_entity.id
_entity.type
_entity.pdbx_description
1 polymer ?
#
loop_
_entity_poly.entity_id
_entity_poly.type
_entity_poly.pdbx_seq_one_letter_code
_entity_poly.pdbx_strand_id
1 'polypeptide(L)'
;MADIPLPLPPCDDLSTHSLSSLKKIALHTIRREKNFKSSNPRIMGPVRRTRCSPGSHDILSHIPGTGMHVMASSEDGTVTCWDISSEKSLASIYVGHHILNIWRTLDPPGPNAGKIFIALMLTDTPVSTYSDLVVLSVIYGPQLSDVSLQVAFRYRFESSAQSFSLALSLDSELVAIAKTSPDLQIYVFNYSLGQSEPSILFSDLHFDKDICQVEFYNRNLYLVIERGRKSHIYRCAPASLPYNTVLPSCSPAFEDDKYHTYEWPDIASLGSASSQIQHGRDAQSFFRARPKLLISMSDLDLAEYDYKALEFRFYDLDKVTPGRTVTDAHSAIIDGVIMDGPPIGMHTLGFLLLHSSDLCLLFALRVHDEVTLRLLTFDAKGTSSRSVVMELPPSVDLRKVVSATLDSLLGMLFIVTTHEEIISVPFA
;
A
#
# COMPACT_ATOMS: atom_id res chain seq x y z
N MET A 1 1.75 -12.51 -23.63
CA MET A 1 2.11 -13.08 -22.32
C MET A 1 2.08 -11.93 -21.33
N ALA A 2 1.55 -12.10 -20.12
CA ALA A 2 1.72 -11.07 -19.09
C ALA A 2 3.22 -10.95 -18.77
N ASP A 3 3.71 -9.72 -18.58
CA ASP A 3 5.11 -9.48 -18.21
C ASP A 3 5.35 -10.08 -16.82
N ILE A 4 6.08 -11.19 -16.76
CA ILE A 4 6.42 -11.84 -15.49
C ILE A 4 7.70 -11.16 -14.96
N PRO A 5 7.64 -10.48 -13.82
CA PRO A 5 8.80 -9.75 -13.33
C PRO A 5 9.87 -10.72 -12.82
N LEU A 6 11.13 -10.42 -13.15
CA LEU A 6 12.28 -11.20 -12.73
C LEU A 6 12.60 -10.95 -11.24
N PRO A 7 13.20 -11.91 -10.52
CA PRO A 7 13.61 -11.79 -9.11
C PRO A 7 14.86 -10.92 -8.96
N LEU A 8 14.85 -9.72 -9.54
CA LEU A 8 15.96 -8.77 -9.49
C LEU A 8 15.40 -7.39 -9.14
N PRO A 9 16.18 -6.55 -8.43
CA PRO A 9 15.80 -5.16 -8.25
C PRO A 9 15.73 -4.45 -9.62
N PRO A 10 14.82 -3.48 -9.81
CA PRO A 10 14.69 -2.77 -11.08
C PRO A 10 15.94 -2.02 -11.55
N CYS A 11 16.88 -1.71 -10.65
CA CYS A 11 18.17 -1.11 -11.01
C CYS A 11 19.23 -2.12 -11.48
N ASP A 12 18.93 -3.42 -11.48
CA ASP A 12 19.90 -4.45 -11.86
C ASP A 12 20.07 -4.54 -13.39
N ASP A 13 21.29 -4.71 -13.85
CA ASP A 13 21.61 -4.83 -15.28
C ASP A 13 21.80 -6.30 -15.65
N LEU A 14 20.81 -6.86 -16.36
CA LEU A 14 20.83 -8.21 -16.90
C LEU A 14 22.09 -8.55 -17.71
N SER A 15 22.72 -7.55 -18.35
CA SER A 15 23.93 -7.73 -19.15
C SER A 15 25.16 -8.11 -18.31
N THR A 16 25.14 -7.78 -17.01
CA THR A 16 26.22 -8.07 -16.06
C THR A 16 26.18 -9.51 -15.54
N HIS A 17 25.05 -10.22 -15.72
CA HIS A 17 24.90 -11.58 -15.24
C HIS A 17 25.48 -12.60 -16.22
N SER A 18 26.20 -13.59 -15.68
CA SER A 18 26.58 -14.77 -16.46
C SER A 18 25.34 -15.54 -16.94
N LEU A 19 25.46 -16.29 -18.04
CA LEU A 19 24.40 -17.18 -18.53
C LEU A 19 23.90 -18.15 -17.45
N SER A 20 24.79 -18.64 -16.58
CA SER A 20 24.42 -19.51 -15.46
C SER A 20 23.54 -18.77 -14.44
N SER A 21 23.87 -17.53 -14.12
CA SER A 21 23.06 -16.66 -13.26
C SER A 21 21.69 -16.39 -13.88
N LEU A 22 21.64 -16.01 -15.15
CA LEU A 22 20.38 -15.77 -15.87
C LEU A 22 19.47 -17.02 -15.90
N LYS A 23 20.06 -18.21 -16.08
CA LYS A 23 19.32 -19.49 -15.99
C LYS A 23 18.73 -19.71 -14.60
N LYS A 24 19.49 -19.41 -13.53
CA LYS A 24 18.98 -19.51 -12.15
C LYS A 24 17.83 -18.55 -11.91
N ILE A 25 17.97 -17.30 -12.34
CA ILE A 25 16.94 -16.26 -12.25
C ILE A 25 15.66 -16.74 -12.96
N ALA A 26 15.76 -17.22 -14.20
CA ALA A 26 14.61 -17.73 -14.95
C ALA A 26 13.94 -18.94 -14.27
N LEU A 27 14.73 -19.90 -13.78
CA LEU A 27 14.21 -21.07 -13.06
C LEU A 27 13.51 -20.68 -11.75
N HIS A 28 14.06 -19.70 -11.02
CA HIS A 28 13.46 -19.13 -9.81
C HIS A 28 12.11 -18.49 -10.14
N THR A 29 12.05 -17.64 -11.17
CA THR A 29 10.80 -17.03 -11.64
C THR A 29 9.73 -18.09 -11.94
N ILE A 30 10.08 -19.15 -12.67
CA ILE A 30 9.13 -20.22 -13.02
C ILE A 30 8.63 -20.95 -11.77
N ARG A 31 9.51 -21.26 -10.81
CA ARG A 31 9.12 -21.93 -9.55
C ARG A 31 8.18 -21.05 -8.73
N ARG A 32 8.54 -19.79 -8.54
CA ARG A 32 7.73 -18.77 -7.86
C ARG A 32 6.32 -18.69 -8.45
N GLU A 33 6.23 -18.48 -9.77
CA GLU A 33 4.95 -18.36 -10.48
C GLU A 33 4.09 -19.62 -10.35
N LYS A 34 4.72 -20.80 -10.44
CA LYS A 34 4.02 -22.08 -10.27
C LYS A 34 3.50 -22.23 -8.84
N ASN A 35 4.28 -21.82 -7.84
CA ASN A 35 3.90 -21.94 -6.44
C ASN A 35 2.77 -20.98 -6.06
N PHE A 36 2.85 -19.70 -6.45
CA PHE A 36 1.79 -18.72 -6.18
C PHE A 36 0.48 -19.00 -6.94
N LYS A 37 0.54 -19.68 -8.09
CA LYS A 37 -0.67 -20.14 -8.82
C LYS A 37 -1.23 -21.46 -8.29
N SER A 38 -0.54 -22.12 -7.35
CA SER A 38 -1.03 -23.34 -6.69
C SER A 38 -2.28 -23.06 -5.85
N SER A 39 -3.11 -24.07 -5.64
CA SER A 39 -4.18 -24.02 -4.61
C SER A 39 -3.63 -23.99 -3.19
N ASN A 40 -2.38 -24.41 -3.02
CA ASN A 40 -1.70 -24.48 -1.75
C ASN A 40 -0.22 -24.09 -1.98
N PRO A 41 0.11 -22.79 -1.95
CA PRO A 41 1.49 -22.33 -2.01
C PRO A 41 2.27 -22.85 -0.80
N ARG A 42 3.41 -23.50 -1.05
CA ARG A 42 4.21 -24.16 0.00
C ARG A 42 5.54 -23.48 0.23
N ILE A 43 6.10 -23.67 1.41
CA ILE A 43 7.45 -23.22 1.75
C ILE A 43 8.47 -24.04 0.93
N MET A 44 9.35 -23.37 0.18
CA MET A 44 10.27 -23.98 -0.79
C MET A 44 11.74 -24.03 -0.32
N GLY A 45 12.03 -23.58 0.90
CA GLY A 45 13.39 -23.51 1.42
C GLY A 45 13.46 -23.36 2.94
N PRO A 46 14.67 -23.20 3.51
CA PRO A 46 14.84 -23.02 4.94
C PRO A 46 14.25 -21.68 5.41
N VAL A 47 13.53 -21.72 6.52
CA VAL A 47 13.05 -20.52 7.20
C VAL A 47 14.22 -19.91 7.97
N ARG A 48 14.51 -18.63 7.71
CA ARG A 48 15.56 -17.88 8.42
C ARG A 48 14.92 -16.98 9.47
N ARG A 49 15.61 -16.80 10.60
CA ARG A 49 15.28 -15.80 11.61
C ARG A 49 16.48 -14.88 11.76
N THR A 50 16.23 -13.59 11.67
CA THR A 50 17.23 -12.55 11.84
C THR A 50 16.76 -11.63 12.95
N ARG A 51 17.62 -11.36 13.93
CA ARG A 51 17.32 -10.34 14.95
C ARG A 51 17.56 -8.97 14.36
N CYS A 52 16.60 -8.07 14.56
CA CYS A 52 16.77 -6.66 14.26
C CYS A 52 17.48 -5.95 15.41
N SER A 53 17.82 -4.68 15.19
CA SER A 53 18.24 -3.77 16.25
C SER A 53 17.24 -3.78 17.41
N PRO A 54 17.71 -3.58 18.66
CA PRO A 54 16.82 -3.42 19.81
C PRO A 54 15.81 -2.30 19.58
N GLY A 55 14.55 -2.51 19.95
CA GLY A 55 13.46 -1.54 19.81
C GLY A 55 12.26 -2.10 19.03
N SER A 56 11.08 -1.52 19.25
CA SER A 56 9.88 -1.88 18.50
C SER A 56 9.96 -1.32 17.08
N HIS A 57 10.33 -2.18 16.12
CA HIS A 57 10.46 -1.82 14.72
C HIS A 57 9.26 -2.28 13.87
N ASP A 58 8.74 -1.38 13.05
CA ASP A 58 7.72 -1.66 12.04
C ASP A 58 8.31 -1.57 10.64
N ILE A 59 7.95 -2.49 9.73
CA ILE A 59 8.32 -2.34 8.31
C ILE A 59 7.44 -1.26 7.67
N LEU A 60 8.07 -0.15 7.26
CA LEU A 60 7.44 0.88 6.45
C LEU A 60 7.37 0.47 4.97
N SER A 61 8.45 -0.14 4.49
CA SER A 61 8.57 -0.61 3.12
C SER A 61 9.66 -1.68 3.03
N HIS A 62 9.57 -2.54 2.02
CA HIS A 62 10.72 -3.33 1.56
C HIS A 62 11.12 -2.82 0.18
N ILE A 63 12.37 -3.07 -0.19
CA ILE A 63 12.89 -2.79 -1.53
C ILE A 63 12.74 -4.06 -2.37
N PRO A 64 11.83 -4.11 -3.37
CA PRO A 64 11.54 -5.32 -4.12
C PRO A 64 12.77 -5.91 -4.80
N GLY A 65 12.90 -7.24 -4.79
CA GLY A 65 14.03 -7.93 -5.41
C GLY A 65 15.30 -7.90 -4.55
N THR A 66 15.22 -7.41 -3.31
CA THR A 66 16.37 -7.27 -2.39
C THR A 66 16.05 -7.80 -0.99
N GLY A 67 17.07 -7.91 -0.14
CA GLY A 67 16.91 -8.21 1.29
C GLY A 67 16.72 -6.98 2.17
N MET A 68 16.48 -5.80 1.57
CA MET A 68 16.47 -4.53 2.29
C MET A 68 15.06 -4.09 2.70
N HIS A 69 14.97 -3.62 3.94
CA HIS A 69 13.74 -3.15 4.57
C HIS A 69 13.95 -1.77 5.16
N VAL A 70 13.00 -0.88 4.90
CA VAL A 70 12.90 0.40 5.58
C VAL A 70 12.00 0.20 6.78
N MET A 71 12.56 0.34 7.97
CA MET A 71 11.93 0.07 9.25
C MET A 71 11.86 1.35 10.07
N ALA A 72 10.79 1.56 10.83
CA ALA A 72 10.68 2.65 11.78
C ALA A 72 10.70 2.13 13.21
N SER A 73 11.41 2.83 14.08
CA SER A 73 11.39 2.60 15.52
C SER A 73 10.55 3.69 16.17
N SER A 74 9.50 3.28 16.89
CA SER A 74 8.63 4.21 17.63
C SER A 74 9.27 4.71 18.94
N GLU A 75 10.29 4.02 19.43
CA GLU A 75 10.98 4.34 20.68
C GLU A 75 11.90 5.56 20.54
N ASP A 76 12.61 5.67 19.41
CA ASP A 76 13.57 6.73 19.14
C ASP A 76 13.21 7.61 17.93
N GLY A 77 12.08 7.31 17.26
CA GLY A 77 11.58 8.04 16.10
C GLY A 77 12.48 7.93 14.86
N THR A 78 13.38 6.95 14.83
CA THR A 78 14.29 6.74 13.70
C THR A 78 13.70 5.83 12.64
N VAL A 79 14.00 6.14 11.38
CA VAL A 79 13.79 5.24 10.25
C VAL A 79 15.14 4.71 9.79
N THR A 80 15.23 3.40 9.62
CA THR A 80 16.45 2.68 9.29
C THR A 80 16.23 1.82 8.05
N CYS A 81 17.15 1.89 7.08
CA CYS A 81 17.25 0.90 6.02
C CYS A 81 18.15 -0.25 6.51
N TRP A 82 17.58 -1.44 6.65
CA TRP A 82 18.21 -2.63 7.17
C TRP A 82 18.34 -3.69 6.07
N ASP A 83 19.50 -4.32 5.92
CA ASP A 83 19.66 -5.50 5.08
C ASP A 83 19.62 -6.78 5.93
N ILE A 84 18.60 -7.61 5.70
CA ILE A 84 18.42 -8.90 6.38
C ILE A 84 19.56 -9.86 6.05
N SER A 85 20.12 -9.77 4.84
CA SER A 85 21.15 -10.70 4.36
C SER A 85 22.42 -10.55 5.18
N SER A 86 22.90 -9.30 5.29
CA SER A 86 24.10 -8.94 6.06
C SER A 86 23.84 -8.68 7.56
N GLU A 87 22.58 -8.61 7.98
CA GLU A 87 22.15 -8.31 9.36
C GLU A 87 22.68 -6.96 9.85
N LYS A 88 22.66 -5.96 8.96
CA LYS A 88 23.22 -4.62 9.23
C LYS A 88 22.23 -3.52 8.88
N SER A 89 22.23 -2.49 9.71
CA SER A 89 21.73 -1.18 9.31
C SER A 89 22.69 -0.59 8.28
N LEU A 90 22.13 -0.17 7.15
CA LEU A 90 22.86 0.47 6.05
C LEU A 90 22.80 2.00 6.15
N ALA A 91 21.65 2.54 6.60
CA ALA A 91 21.45 3.97 6.82
C ALA A 91 20.30 4.21 7.81
N SER A 92 20.38 5.28 8.60
CA SER A 92 19.34 5.66 9.55
C SER A 92 19.14 7.18 9.57
N ILE A 93 17.92 7.63 9.84
CA ILE A 93 17.57 9.05 9.95
C ILE A 93 16.43 9.25 10.96
N TYR A 94 16.47 10.33 11.74
CA TYR A 94 15.35 10.68 12.63
C TYR A 94 14.22 11.33 11.83
N VAL A 95 12.99 10.86 12.02
CA VAL A 95 11.80 11.40 11.35
C VAL A 95 10.72 11.86 12.33
N GLY A 96 10.58 11.20 13.47
CA GLY A 96 9.53 11.44 14.47
C GLY A 96 8.99 10.13 15.05
N HIS A 97 8.37 10.18 16.24
CA HIS A 97 8.07 8.98 17.04
C HIS A 97 6.82 8.20 16.60
N HIS A 98 5.77 8.89 16.18
CA HIS A 98 4.50 8.23 15.84
C HIS A 98 4.15 8.44 14.38
N ILE A 99 4.08 7.33 13.65
CA ILE A 99 3.68 7.30 12.25
C ILE A 99 2.18 7.05 12.19
N LEU A 100 1.46 8.00 11.60
CA LEU A 100 0.00 8.01 11.47
C LEU A 100 -0.48 7.57 10.08
N ASN A 101 0.39 7.63 9.08
CA ASN A 101 0.08 7.17 7.73
C ASN A 101 1.36 6.99 6.92
N ILE A 102 1.32 6.06 5.98
CA ILE A 102 2.44 5.72 5.11
C ILE A 102 1.93 5.56 3.70
N TRP A 103 2.61 6.19 2.74
CA TRP A 103 2.45 5.88 1.33
C TRP A 103 3.82 5.74 0.69
N ARG A 104 3.95 4.90 -0.33
CA ARG A 104 5.23 4.70 -1.02
C ARG A 104 5.05 4.70 -2.53
N THR A 105 6.09 5.09 -3.25
CA THR A 105 6.14 4.88 -4.69
C THR A 105 6.43 3.40 -4.98
N LEU A 106 5.95 2.93 -6.14
CA LEU A 106 6.57 1.77 -6.79
C LEU A 106 7.96 2.19 -7.29
N ASP A 107 8.93 1.27 -7.34
CA ASP A 107 10.24 1.58 -7.92
C ASP A 107 10.05 1.92 -9.41
N PRO A 108 10.28 3.18 -9.82
CA PRO A 108 9.97 3.61 -11.18
C PRO A 108 11.02 3.04 -12.16
N PRO A 109 10.60 2.52 -13.33
CA PRO A 109 11.57 2.16 -14.36
C PRO A 109 12.31 3.39 -14.89
N GLY A 110 13.53 3.19 -15.39
CA GLY A 110 14.28 4.22 -16.12
C GLY A 110 15.31 4.97 -15.24
N PRO A 111 15.49 6.29 -15.42
CA PRO A 111 16.59 7.04 -14.80
C PRO A 111 16.52 7.12 -13.27
N ASN A 112 15.34 6.83 -12.71
CA ASN A 112 15.10 6.78 -11.26
C ASN A 112 15.14 5.35 -10.71
N ALA A 113 15.51 4.34 -11.51
CA ALA A 113 15.64 2.97 -11.02
C ALA A 113 16.65 2.92 -9.86
N GLY A 114 16.31 2.22 -8.79
CA GLY A 114 17.12 2.19 -7.58
C GLY A 114 16.82 3.36 -6.63
N LYS A 115 15.66 4.00 -6.79
CA LYS A 115 15.18 5.04 -5.89
C LYS A 115 13.71 4.84 -5.59
N ILE A 116 13.38 4.74 -4.30
CA ILE A 116 11.99 4.77 -3.84
C ILE A 116 11.77 5.97 -2.93
N PHE A 117 10.53 6.46 -2.92
CA PHE A 117 10.10 7.49 -2.00
C PHE A 117 9.03 6.95 -1.06
N ILE A 118 9.05 7.43 0.18
CA ILE A 118 8.11 7.05 1.22
C ILE A 118 7.59 8.33 1.87
N ALA A 119 6.30 8.59 1.76
CA ALA A 119 5.62 9.67 2.45
C ALA A 119 5.10 9.17 3.79
N LEU A 120 5.32 9.96 4.83
CA LEU A 120 4.94 9.68 6.21
C LEU A 120 4.15 10.86 6.76
N MET A 121 3.02 10.57 7.39
CA MET A 121 2.35 11.51 8.29
C MET A 121 2.79 11.20 9.71
N LEU A 122 3.32 12.19 10.41
CA LEU A 122 3.98 12.00 11.69
C LEU A 122 3.40 12.91 12.79
N THR A 123 3.53 12.45 14.03
CA THR A 123 3.39 13.28 15.22
C THR A 123 4.44 12.92 16.27
N ASP A 124 5.04 13.94 16.87
CA ASP A 124 5.93 13.77 18.03
C ASP A 124 5.17 13.90 19.36
N THR A 125 3.85 14.14 19.30
CA THR A 125 3.00 14.23 20.48
C THR A 125 2.00 13.08 20.48
N PRO A 126 1.73 12.44 21.64
CA PRO A 126 0.77 11.35 21.75
C PRO A 126 -0.71 11.78 21.58
N VAL A 127 -0.99 13.04 21.24
CA VAL A 127 -2.33 13.60 21.11
C VAL A 127 -2.57 14.02 19.66
N SER A 128 -3.83 13.93 19.22
CA SER A 128 -4.44 14.03 17.87
C SER A 128 -4.09 15.21 16.94
N THR A 129 -2.92 15.81 17.08
CA THR A 129 -2.38 16.82 16.17
C THR A 129 -1.38 16.19 15.22
N TYR A 130 -1.73 16.13 13.94
CA TYR A 130 -0.79 15.89 12.85
C TYR A 130 0.24 17.01 12.86
N SER A 131 1.51 16.66 12.95
CA SER A 131 2.56 17.67 13.04
C SER A 131 3.26 17.81 11.70
N ASP A 132 3.70 16.71 11.12
CA ASP A 132 4.64 16.76 10.00
C ASP A 132 4.23 15.80 8.86
N LEU A 133 4.26 16.31 7.64
CA LEU A 133 4.39 15.50 6.42
C LEU A 133 5.88 15.38 6.10
N VAL A 134 6.39 14.16 5.97
CA VAL A 134 7.78 13.88 5.59
C VAL A 134 7.80 12.99 4.36
N VAL A 135 8.63 13.33 3.37
CA VAL A 135 8.95 12.43 2.25
C VAL A 135 10.41 12.00 2.40
N LEU A 136 10.60 10.70 2.56
CA LEU A 136 11.90 10.04 2.56
C LEU A 136 12.28 9.63 1.15
N SER A 137 13.57 9.72 0.85
CA SER A 137 14.19 9.15 -0.34
C SER A 137 15.14 8.05 0.09
N VAL A 138 14.94 6.86 -0.48
CA VAL A 138 15.85 5.72 -0.33
C VAL A 138 16.50 5.47 -1.68
N ILE A 139 17.81 5.66 -1.76
CA ILE A 139 18.59 5.36 -2.96
C ILE A 139 19.37 4.10 -2.67
N TYR A 140 19.21 3.08 -3.50
CA TYR A 140 19.94 1.83 -3.45
C TYR A 140 20.56 1.58 -4.83
N GLY A 141 21.88 1.74 -4.93
CA GLY A 141 22.59 1.51 -6.18
C GLY A 141 22.63 0.02 -6.57
N PRO A 142 23.07 -0.31 -7.80
CA PRO A 142 23.19 -1.69 -8.27
C PRO A 142 24.07 -2.58 -7.39
N GLN A 143 25.07 -2.00 -6.72
CA GLN A 143 25.96 -2.73 -5.82
C GLN A 143 25.33 -3.04 -4.46
N LEU A 144 24.14 -2.50 -4.15
CA LEU A 144 23.37 -2.63 -2.91
C LEU A 144 24.10 -2.26 -1.61
N SER A 145 25.41 -1.97 -1.65
CA SER A 145 26.21 -1.47 -0.54
C SER A 145 26.05 0.05 -0.33
N ASP A 146 25.71 0.77 -1.39
CA ASP A 146 25.65 2.23 -1.41
C ASP A 146 24.21 2.68 -1.21
N VAL A 147 23.69 2.41 -0.02
CA VAL A 147 22.35 2.83 0.38
C VAL A 147 22.41 4.19 1.05
N SER A 148 21.58 5.12 0.58
CA SER A 148 21.36 6.38 1.28
C SER A 148 19.89 6.56 1.63
N LEU A 149 19.65 7.04 2.84
CA LEU A 149 18.34 7.35 3.37
C LEU A 149 18.33 8.83 3.80
N GLN A 150 17.45 9.62 3.20
CA GLN A 150 17.43 11.07 3.38
C GLN A 150 16.00 11.60 3.47
N VAL A 151 15.80 12.68 4.22
CA VAL A 151 14.56 13.47 4.16
C VAL A 151 14.64 14.33 2.89
N ALA A 152 13.85 13.98 1.88
CA ALA A 152 13.74 14.75 0.65
C ALA A 152 12.85 15.99 0.84
N PHE A 153 11.87 15.90 1.74
CA PHE A 153 10.95 16.99 2.03
C PHE A 153 10.33 16.84 3.41
N ARG A 154 10.09 17.97 4.06
CA ARG A 154 9.35 18.05 5.32
C ARG A 154 8.50 19.31 5.30
N TYR A 155 7.22 19.16 5.64
CA TYR A 155 6.29 20.24 5.86
C TYR A 155 5.61 20.09 7.21
N ARG A 156 5.60 21.16 8.01
CA ARG A 156 4.98 21.17 9.33
C ARG A 156 3.67 21.92 9.27
N PHE A 157 2.59 21.30 9.72
CA PHE A 157 1.28 21.92 9.77
C PHE A 157 1.20 22.87 10.98
N GLU A 158 0.78 24.11 10.74
CA GLU A 158 0.59 25.08 11.83
C GLU A 158 -0.64 24.68 12.67
N SER A 159 -0.36 24.44 13.96
CA SER A 159 -1.27 24.14 15.07
C SER A 159 -2.78 24.18 14.79
N SER A 160 -3.36 23.02 14.49
CA SER A 160 -4.69 22.66 14.97
C SER A 160 -4.89 21.16 14.83
N ALA A 161 -5.66 20.57 15.75
CA ALA A 161 -6.15 19.19 15.64
C ALA A 161 -7.17 19.13 14.49
N GLN A 162 -6.70 19.29 13.25
CA GLN A 162 -7.55 19.18 12.08
C GLN A 162 -7.68 17.71 11.72
N SER A 163 -8.90 17.28 11.49
CA SER A 163 -9.22 15.99 10.90
C SER A 163 -8.75 15.98 9.45
N PHE A 164 -7.46 15.74 9.23
CA PHE A 164 -7.03 15.23 7.93
C PHE A 164 -7.71 13.88 7.74
N SER A 165 -8.31 13.69 6.56
CA SER A 165 -8.56 12.33 6.14
C SER A 165 -7.19 11.72 5.88
N LEU A 166 -6.98 10.49 6.32
CA LEU A 166 -5.71 9.77 6.15
C LEU A 166 -5.51 9.33 4.68
N ALA A 167 -5.94 10.13 3.71
CA ALA A 167 -5.66 9.91 2.30
C ALA A 167 -4.36 10.61 1.94
N LEU A 168 -3.31 9.83 1.78
CA LEU A 168 -1.98 10.25 1.38
C LEU A 168 -1.65 9.57 0.05
N SER A 169 -1.09 10.31 -0.90
CA SER A 169 -0.55 9.72 -2.13
C SER A 169 0.76 10.38 -2.51
N LEU A 170 1.61 9.61 -3.18
CA LEU A 170 2.96 9.99 -3.56
C LEU A 170 3.25 9.51 -4.98
N ASP A 171 3.78 10.41 -5.79
CA ASP A 171 4.47 10.10 -7.06
C ASP A 171 5.94 10.55 -6.94
N SER A 172 6.75 10.40 -7.99
CA SER A 172 8.18 10.75 -8.01
C SER A 172 8.48 12.25 -7.84
N GLU A 173 7.47 13.11 -7.94
CA GLU A 173 7.62 14.58 -7.86
C GLU A 173 6.66 15.25 -6.87
N LEU A 174 5.46 14.67 -6.72
CA LEU A 174 4.37 15.27 -5.97
C LEU A 174 3.94 14.40 -4.79
N VAL A 175 3.53 15.04 -3.70
CA VAL A 175 2.85 14.41 -2.57
C VAL A 175 1.53 15.12 -2.32
N ALA A 176 0.47 14.36 -2.09
CA ALA A 176 -0.89 14.87 -1.90
C ALA A 176 -1.50 14.37 -0.60
N ILE A 177 -2.18 15.26 0.12
CA ILE A 177 -2.95 14.92 1.32
C ILE A 177 -4.36 15.50 1.20
N ALA A 178 -5.38 14.70 1.50
CA ALA A 178 -6.75 15.18 1.59
C ALA A 178 -7.14 15.58 3.02
N LYS A 179 -7.80 16.72 3.16
CA LYS A 179 -8.40 17.21 4.39
C LYS A 179 -9.91 17.28 4.19
N THR A 180 -10.69 16.71 5.10
CA THR A 180 -12.14 16.51 4.93
C THR A 180 -13.02 17.38 5.82
N SER A 181 -12.48 18.40 6.49
CA SER A 181 -13.27 19.25 7.40
C SER A 181 -12.87 20.73 7.34
N PRO A 182 -13.83 21.67 7.13
CA PRO A 182 -15.27 21.46 6.84
C PRO A 182 -15.57 21.06 5.38
N ASP A 183 -14.68 21.39 4.44
CA ASP A 183 -14.80 21.04 3.01
C ASP A 183 -13.62 20.14 2.60
N LEU A 184 -13.78 19.36 1.54
CA LEU A 184 -12.69 18.56 0.97
C LEU A 184 -11.65 19.48 0.30
N GLN A 185 -10.47 19.57 0.92
CA GLN A 185 -9.31 20.28 0.40
C GLN A 185 -8.18 19.29 0.16
N ILE A 186 -7.57 19.31 -1.02
CA ILE A 186 -6.41 18.46 -1.31
C ILE A 186 -5.18 19.35 -1.44
N TYR A 187 -4.24 19.16 -0.52
CA TYR A 187 -2.96 19.85 -0.50
C TYR A 187 -1.98 19.06 -1.35
N VAL A 188 -1.44 19.68 -2.40
CA VAL A 188 -0.46 19.07 -3.29
C VAL A 188 0.84 19.85 -3.21
N PHE A 189 1.93 19.16 -2.86
CA PHE A 189 3.27 19.74 -2.79
C PHE A 189 4.13 19.17 -3.91
N ASN A 190 4.83 20.03 -4.64
CA ASN A 190 5.96 19.58 -5.46
C ASN A 190 7.23 19.56 -4.62
N TYR A 191 7.48 18.41 -4.00
CA TYR A 191 8.64 18.23 -3.16
C TYR A 191 9.94 18.16 -3.97
N SER A 192 9.88 17.79 -5.26
CA SER A 192 11.07 17.75 -6.12
C SER A 192 11.63 19.14 -6.44
N LEU A 193 10.78 20.17 -6.43
CA LEU A 193 11.17 21.57 -6.59
C LEU A 193 11.45 22.29 -5.25
N GLY A 194 11.37 21.59 -4.11
CA GLY A 194 11.55 22.19 -2.79
C GLY A 194 10.46 23.21 -2.44
N GLN A 195 9.26 23.06 -3.01
CA GLN A 195 8.16 23.99 -2.81
C GLN A 195 7.71 23.98 -1.33
N SER A 196 7.76 25.14 -0.66
CA SER A 196 7.38 25.26 0.75
C SER A 196 5.88 25.40 0.98
N GLU A 197 5.15 25.97 0.02
CA GLU A 197 3.70 26.20 0.12
C GLU A 197 2.93 25.20 -0.76
N PRO A 198 1.85 24.59 -0.29
CA PRO A 198 1.06 23.68 -1.12
C PRO A 198 0.25 24.42 -2.20
N SER A 199 0.08 23.78 -3.35
CA SER A 199 -1.05 24.09 -4.23
C SER A 199 -2.30 23.43 -3.62
N ILE A 200 -3.31 24.23 -3.30
CA ILE A 200 -4.56 23.75 -2.72
C ILE A 200 -5.57 23.54 -3.84
N LEU A 201 -6.04 22.30 -3.97
CA LEU A 201 -7.12 21.92 -4.86
C LEU A 201 -8.43 21.94 -4.07
N PHE A 202 -9.34 22.82 -4.50
CA PHE A 202 -10.69 22.87 -3.94
C PHE A 202 -11.60 21.90 -4.68
N SER A 203 -12.53 21.35 -3.93
CA SER A 203 -13.61 20.50 -4.42
C SER A 203 -14.94 21.13 -4.03
N ASP A 204 -15.88 21.18 -4.95
CA ASP A 204 -17.27 21.59 -4.71
C ASP A 204 -18.14 20.43 -4.18
N LEU A 205 -17.52 19.27 -3.95
CA LEU A 205 -18.19 18.06 -3.52
C LEU A 205 -18.66 18.19 -2.07
N HIS A 206 -19.96 18.02 -1.86
CA HIS A 206 -20.51 17.92 -0.51
C HIS A 206 -20.05 16.60 0.11
N PHE A 207 -19.37 16.67 1.25
CA PHE A 207 -18.73 15.52 1.89
C PHE A 207 -19.36 15.30 3.27
N ASP A 208 -20.15 14.22 3.42
CA ASP A 208 -20.72 13.82 4.72
C ASP A 208 -20.16 12.46 5.14
N LYS A 209 -19.09 12.48 5.94
CA LYS A 209 -18.40 11.29 6.49
C LYS A 209 -17.94 10.23 5.47
N ASP A 210 -18.02 10.52 4.17
CA ASP A 210 -17.58 9.62 3.12
C ASP A 210 -16.10 9.24 3.30
N ILE A 211 -15.71 8.06 2.83
CA ILE A 211 -14.29 7.70 2.78
C ILE A 211 -13.74 8.14 1.44
N CYS A 212 -12.72 9.01 1.49
CA CYS A 212 -11.98 9.43 0.31
C CYS A 212 -10.58 8.82 0.28
N GLN A 213 -10.12 8.46 -0.91
CA GLN A 213 -8.72 8.21 -1.21
C GLN A 213 -8.27 9.16 -2.32
N VAL A 214 -7.05 9.67 -2.21
CA VAL A 214 -6.36 10.33 -3.33
C VAL A 214 -5.31 9.39 -3.89
N GLU A 215 -5.13 9.38 -5.21
CA GLU A 215 -4.11 8.53 -5.83
C GLU A 215 -3.48 9.15 -7.07
N PHE A 216 -2.14 9.21 -7.12
CA PHE A 216 -1.42 9.60 -8.32
C PHE A 216 -1.27 8.45 -9.31
N TYR A 217 -1.68 8.66 -10.56
CA TYR A 217 -1.42 7.72 -11.64
C TYR A 217 -1.26 8.43 -12.98
N ASN A 218 -0.20 8.07 -13.72
CA ASN A 218 0.10 8.64 -15.03
C ASN A 218 0.05 10.18 -15.01
N ARG A 219 0.68 10.78 -13.99
CA ARG A 219 0.67 12.22 -13.69
C ARG A 219 -0.71 12.86 -13.44
N ASN A 220 -1.79 12.09 -13.37
CA ASN A 220 -3.09 12.56 -12.93
C ASN A 220 -3.23 12.33 -11.42
N LEU A 221 -4.08 13.11 -10.77
CA LEU A 221 -4.50 12.87 -9.40
C LEU A 221 -5.95 12.40 -9.42
N TYR A 222 -6.19 11.20 -8.92
CA TYR A 222 -7.51 10.62 -8.79
C TYR A 222 -8.03 10.84 -7.38
N LEU A 223 -9.32 11.14 -7.26
CA LEU A 223 -10.03 11.18 -6.01
C LEU A 223 -11.12 10.12 -6.08
N VAL A 224 -11.08 9.15 -5.19
CA VAL A 224 -12.10 8.11 -5.06
C VAL A 224 -12.93 8.41 -3.83
N ILE A 225 -14.24 8.51 -4.02
CA ILE A 225 -15.22 8.68 -2.95
C ILE A 225 -16.16 7.48 -2.99
N GLU A 226 -16.25 6.77 -1.88
CA GLU A 226 -17.22 5.69 -1.74
C GLU A 226 -18.46 6.17 -0.97
N ARG A 227 -19.64 5.88 -1.53
CA ARG A 227 -20.96 6.18 -0.97
C ARG A 227 -21.80 4.92 -1.00
N GLY A 228 -21.72 4.12 0.06
CA GLY A 228 -22.38 2.82 0.12
C GLY A 228 -21.89 1.86 -0.98
N ARG A 229 -22.75 1.57 -1.97
CA ARG A 229 -22.47 0.66 -3.11
C ARG A 229 -22.11 1.39 -4.41
N LYS A 230 -21.84 2.69 -4.35
CA LYS A 230 -21.32 3.45 -5.49
C LYS A 230 -19.95 4.01 -5.16
N SER A 231 -19.05 3.93 -6.12
CA SER A 231 -17.75 4.60 -6.04
C SER A 231 -17.65 5.63 -7.14
N HIS A 232 -17.39 6.87 -6.75
CA HIS A 232 -17.21 8.01 -7.62
C HIS A 232 -15.72 8.27 -7.76
N ILE A 233 -15.19 8.18 -8.98
CA ILE A 233 -13.79 8.48 -9.27
C ILE A 233 -13.71 9.76 -10.09
N TYR A 234 -13.13 10.77 -9.47
CA TYR A 234 -12.82 12.04 -10.10
C TYR A 234 -11.36 12.03 -10.55
N ARG A 235 -11.06 12.73 -11.65
CA ARG A 235 -9.71 12.81 -12.23
C ARG A 235 -9.31 14.26 -12.41
N CYS A 236 -8.30 14.69 -11.66
CA CYS A 236 -7.62 15.96 -11.83
C CYS A 236 -6.45 15.78 -12.82
N ALA A 237 -6.49 16.56 -13.91
CA ALA A 237 -5.53 16.46 -15.01
C ALA A 237 -4.14 17.00 -14.61
N PRO A 238 -3.06 16.57 -15.28
CA PRO A 238 -1.69 17.02 -14.97
C PRO A 238 -1.52 18.54 -15.10
N ALA A 239 -2.29 19.19 -15.97
CA ALA A 239 -2.26 20.64 -16.17
C ALA A 239 -2.74 21.45 -14.95
N SER A 240 -3.51 20.82 -14.07
CA SER A 240 -4.01 21.41 -12.82
C SER A 240 -3.14 21.06 -11.62
N LEU A 241 -2.00 20.37 -11.84
CA LEU A 241 -1.10 19.89 -10.80
C LEU A 241 0.27 20.59 -10.91
N PRO A 242 0.95 20.85 -9.78
CA PRO A 242 2.15 21.69 -9.76
C PRO A 242 3.42 20.96 -10.22
N TYR A 243 3.38 20.12 -11.26
CA TYR A 243 4.55 19.37 -11.73
C TYR A 243 5.68 20.28 -12.26
N ASN A 244 5.34 21.20 -13.16
CA ASN A 244 6.34 21.99 -13.88
C ASN A 244 6.45 23.43 -13.35
N THR A 245 5.47 23.89 -12.58
CA THR A 245 5.35 25.26 -12.11
C THR A 245 4.59 25.27 -10.79
N VAL A 246 4.91 26.21 -9.91
CA VAL A 246 4.05 26.54 -8.77
C VAL A 246 2.74 27.09 -9.33
N LEU A 247 1.66 26.35 -9.13
CA LEU A 247 0.33 26.82 -9.50
C LEU A 247 -0.25 27.62 -8.33
N PRO A 248 -0.79 28.84 -8.57
CA PRO A 248 -1.58 29.53 -7.56
C PRO A 248 -2.79 28.67 -7.16
N SER A 249 -3.35 28.90 -5.98
CA SER A 249 -4.57 28.25 -5.47
C SER A 249 -5.63 28.19 -6.59
N CYS A 250 -5.97 26.99 -7.05
CA CYS A 250 -6.70 26.80 -8.30
C CYS A 250 -8.23 26.83 -8.11
N SER A 251 -8.95 27.15 -9.18
CA SER A 251 -10.38 26.87 -9.43
C SER A 251 -10.73 25.38 -9.16
N PRO A 252 -12.02 24.99 -8.98
CA PRO A 252 -12.38 23.64 -8.56
C PRO A 252 -11.71 22.59 -9.45
N ALA A 253 -10.84 21.78 -8.84
CA ALA A 253 -10.04 20.78 -9.54
C ALA A 253 -10.84 19.50 -9.82
N PHE A 254 -11.95 19.36 -9.11
CA PHE A 254 -12.93 18.31 -9.21
C PHE A 254 -14.29 19.01 -9.30
N GLU A 255 -15.09 18.63 -10.28
CA GLU A 255 -16.44 19.15 -10.51
C GLU A 255 -17.43 18.00 -10.36
N ASP A 256 -18.56 18.24 -9.67
CA ASP A 256 -19.54 17.20 -9.35
C ASP A 256 -20.21 16.56 -10.57
N ASP A 257 -20.16 17.15 -11.76
CA ASP A 257 -20.73 16.55 -12.98
C ASP A 257 -19.69 15.76 -13.82
N LYS A 258 -18.41 15.75 -13.42
CA LYS A 258 -17.29 15.18 -14.20
C LYS A 258 -16.60 14.03 -13.48
N TYR A 259 -17.36 13.00 -13.08
CA TYR A 259 -16.81 11.79 -12.49
C TYR A 259 -17.13 10.52 -13.28
N HIS A 260 -16.36 9.49 -13.00
CA HIS A 260 -16.61 8.13 -13.43
C HIS A 260 -17.26 7.37 -12.28
N THR A 261 -18.37 6.67 -12.55
CA THR A 261 -19.10 5.93 -11.51
C THR A 261 -18.84 4.44 -11.65
N TYR A 262 -18.46 3.78 -10.57
CA TYR A 262 -18.58 2.33 -10.45
C TYR A 262 -19.83 2.02 -9.64
N GLU A 263 -20.73 1.25 -10.23
CA GLU A 263 -21.87 0.66 -9.52
C GLU A 263 -21.53 -0.79 -9.22
N TRP A 264 -21.43 -1.11 -7.94
CA TRP A 264 -21.09 -2.46 -7.52
C TRP A 264 -22.33 -3.35 -7.57
N PRO A 265 -22.24 -4.56 -8.15
CA PRO A 265 -23.36 -5.48 -8.23
C PRO A 265 -24.03 -5.66 -6.87
N ASP A 266 -25.35 -5.77 -6.83
CA ASP A 266 -26.02 -6.16 -5.60
C ASP A 266 -25.45 -7.52 -5.17
N ILE A 267 -24.96 -7.61 -3.93
CA ILE A 267 -24.35 -8.83 -3.42
C ILE A 267 -25.40 -9.97 -3.40
N ALA A 268 -26.70 -9.62 -3.37
CA ALA A 268 -27.82 -10.53 -3.61
C ALA A 268 -27.69 -11.35 -4.91
N SER A 269 -26.99 -10.84 -5.92
CA SER A 269 -26.81 -11.50 -7.21
C SER A 269 -25.61 -12.45 -7.30
N LEU A 270 -24.73 -12.48 -6.28
CA LEU A 270 -23.48 -13.25 -6.30
C LEU A 270 -23.61 -14.73 -5.86
N GLY A 271 -24.83 -15.22 -5.59
CA GLY A 271 -25.13 -16.64 -5.39
C GLY A 271 -25.45 -17.05 -3.94
N SER A 272 -26.25 -18.13 -3.83
CA SER A 272 -26.99 -18.82 -2.73
C SER A 272 -26.93 -18.42 -1.24
N ALA A 273 -26.09 -17.50 -0.77
CA ALA A 273 -26.11 -16.98 0.61
C ALA A 273 -26.67 -15.55 0.69
N SER A 274 -27.36 -15.11 -0.36
CA SER A 274 -27.38 -13.71 -0.80
C SER A 274 -28.60 -12.90 -0.35
N SER A 275 -29.54 -13.47 0.41
CA SER A 275 -30.73 -12.75 0.91
C SER A 275 -30.51 -11.92 2.18
N GLN A 276 -29.26 -11.78 2.68
CA GLN A 276 -29.03 -11.58 4.13
C GLN A 276 -27.94 -10.56 4.49
N ILE A 277 -27.77 -9.48 3.73
CA ILE A 277 -26.79 -8.44 4.06
C ILE A 277 -27.53 -7.24 4.62
N GLN A 278 -27.25 -6.91 5.88
CA GLN A 278 -27.90 -5.78 6.54
C GLN A 278 -27.24 -4.47 6.10
N HIS A 279 -25.91 -4.34 6.17
CA HIS A 279 -25.17 -3.12 5.80
C HIS A 279 -23.80 -3.46 5.18
N GLY A 280 -23.52 -2.94 3.98
CA GLY A 280 -22.16 -2.83 3.46
C GLY A 280 -21.55 -1.52 3.97
N ARG A 281 -20.45 -1.59 4.70
CA ARG A 281 -19.76 -0.38 5.20
C ARG A 281 -18.92 0.23 4.08
N ASP A 282 -18.58 1.51 4.23
CA ASP A 282 -17.64 2.21 3.35
C ASP A 282 -16.24 1.56 3.43
N ALA A 283 -15.41 1.71 2.39
CA ALA A 283 -14.06 1.15 2.36
C ALA A 283 -13.20 1.58 3.55
N GLN A 284 -12.76 0.61 4.34
CA GLN A 284 -11.85 0.86 5.46
C GLN A 284 -10.45 1.22 5.00
N SER A 285 -10.06 0.83 3.77
CA SER A 285 -8.71 1.07 3.27
C SER A 285 -8.61 1.01 1.75
N PHE A 286 -7.54 1.61 1.23
CA PHE A 286 -7.19 1.60 -0.18
C PHE A 286 -5.74 1.15 -0.38
N PHE A 287 -5.50 0.40 -1.46
CA PHE A 287 -4.19 -0.15 -1.82
C PHE A 287 -3.96 -0.02 -3.31
N ARG A 288 -2.75 0.40 -3.69
CA ARG A 288 -2.31 0.31 -5.07
C ARG A 288 -1.68 -1.05 -5.32
N ALA A 289 -2.39 -1.94 -6.02
CA ALA A 289 -1.91 -3.30 -6.35
C ALA A 289 -1.12 -3.36 -7.66
N ARG A 290 -1.39 -2.47 -8.62
CA ARG A 290 -0.58 -2.27 -9.83
C ARG A 290 -0.48 -0.79 -10.11
N PRO A 291 0.45 -0.33 -10.96
CA PRO A 291 0.47 1.06 -11.41
C PRO A 291 -0.93 1.59 -11.77
N LYS A 292 -1.75 0.80 -12.45
CA LYS A 292 -3.12 1.14 -12.87
C LYS A 292 -4.27 0.57 -12.04
N LEU A 293 -4.01 -0.35 -11.11
CA LEU A 293 -5.05 -1.07 -10.36
C LEU A 293 -5.07 -0.57 -8.92
N LEU A 294 -6.09 0.21 -8.60
CA LEU A 294 -6.42 0.61 -7.23
C LEU A 294 -7.44 -0.38 -6.67
N ILE A 295 -7.31 -0.71 -5.39
CA ILE A 295 -8.18 -1.65 -4.69
C ILE A 295 -8.69 -0.95 -3.44
N SER A 296 -9.99 -1.03 -3.18
CA SER A 296 -10.52 -0.71 -1.86
C SER A 296 -11.01 -1.96 -1.16
N MET A 297 -11.04 -1.89 0.17
CA MET A 297 -11.40 -3.00 1.03
C MET A 297 -12.44 -2.54 2.04
N SER A 298 -13.56 -3.25 2.13
CA SER A 298 -14.68 -2.93 3.01
C SER A 298 -15.07 -4.13 3.85
N ASP A 299 -15.40 -3.91 5.12
CA ASP A 299 -16.09 -4.92 5.94
C ASP A 299 -17.55 -5.08 5.46
N LEU A 300 -18.00 -6.33 5.41
CA LEU A 300 -19.38 -6.72 5.16
C LEU A 300 -19.95 -7.43 6.40
N ASP A 301 -21.05 -6.88 6.94
CA ASP A 301 -21.82 -7.49 8.02
C ASP A 301 -22.95 -8.37 7.42
N LEU A 302 -22.85 -9.70 7.59
CA LEU A 302 -23.86 -10.67 7.11
C LEU A 302 -24.84 -11.02 8.25
N ALA A 303 -26.12 -10.74 8.05
CA ALA A 303 -27.15 -10.60 9.09
C ALA A 303 -27.56 -11.90 9.81
N GLU A 304 -27.49 -13.05 9.15
CA GLU A 304 -28.08 -14.30 9.69
C GLU A 304 -27.12 -15.18 10.50
N TYR A 305 -25.81 -14.88 10.50
CA TYR A 305 -24.82 -15.82 11.04
C TYR A 305 -23.76 -15.20 11.96
N ASP A 306 -23.92 -13.92 12.37
CA ASP A 306 -22.84 -13.16 13.03
C ASP A 306 -21.51 -13.29 12.26
N TYR A 307 -21.65 -13.34 10.93
CA TYR A 307 -20.57 -13.71 10.02
C TYR A 307 -20.09 -12.45 9.33
N LYS A 308 -18.77 -12.31 9.31
CA LYS A 308 -18.10 -11.15 8.73
C LYS A 308 -17.35 -11.59 7.49
N ALA A 309 -17.39 -10.75 6.48
CA ALA A 309 -16.66 -10.94 5.25
C ALA A 309 -16.02 -9.63 4.83
N LEU A 310 -15.12 -9.73 3.86
CA LEU A 310 -14.42 -8.60 3.28
C LEU A 310 -14.74 -8.53 1.81
N GLU A 311 -15.07 -7.33 1.35
CA GLU A 311 -15.18 -7.02 -0.06
C GLU A 311 -13.94 -6.27 -0.53
N PHE A 312 -13.30 -6.79 -1.58
CA PHE A 312 -12.25 -6.11 -2.31
C PHE A 312 -12.83 -5.60 -3.62
N ARG A 313 -12.87 -4.29 -3.81
CA ARG A 313 -13.39 -3.61 -5.00
C ARG A 313 -12.23 -3.13 -5.87
N PHE A 314 -12.33 -3.36 -7.18
CA PHE A 314 -11.21 -3.13 -8.11
C PHE A 314 -11.47 -1.98 -9.06
N TYR A 315 -10.50 -1.08 -9.16
CA TYR A 315 -10.55 0.12 -10.00
C TYR A 315 -9.42 0.12 -11.02
N ASP A 316 -9.77 0.09 -12.31
CA ASP A 316 -8.80 0.23 -13.41
C ASP A 316 -8.69 1.70 -13.81
N LEU A 317 -7.64 2.37 -13.35
CA LEU A 317 -7.45 3.82 -13.52
C LEU A 317 -7.22 4.21 -14.99
N ASP A 318 -6.81 3.28 -15.86
CA ASP A 318 -6.72 3.48 -17.31
C ASP A 318 -8.11 3.61 -17.96
N LYS A 319 -9.15 3.03 -17.36
CA LYS A 319 -10.51 3.01 -17.90
C LYS A 319 -11.36 4.17 -17.38
N VAL A 320 -10.87 4.92 -16.41
CA VAL A 320 -11.58 6.05 -15.81
C VAL A 320 -11.77 7.15 -16.85
N THR A 321 -13.04 7.29 -17.28
CA THR A 321 -13.49 8.31 -18.24
C THR A 321 -14.60 9.13 -17.57
N PRO A 322 -14.45 10.45 -17.43
CA PRO A 322 -15.50 11.31 -16.86
C PRO A 322 -16.85 11.14 -17.58
N GLY A 323 -17.94 11.15 -16.82
CA GLY A 323 -19.31 10.99 -17.32
C GLY A 323 -19.71 9.55 -17.66
N ARG A 324 -18.85 8.55 -17.42
CA ARG A 324 -19.15 7.14 -17.68
C ARG A 324 -19.49 6.39 -16.39
N THR A 325 -20.49 5.52 -16.48
CA THR A 325 -20.81 4.53 -15.43
C THR A 325 -20.36 3.13 -15.86
N VAL A 326 -19.74 2.40 -14.95
CA VAL A 326 -19.34 0.99 -15.09
C VAL A 326 -20.21 0.16 -14.16
N THR A 327 -21.01 -0.73 -14.75
CA THR A 327 -21.96 -1.60 -14.03
C THR A 327 -21.48 -3.06 -13.96
N ASP A 328 -20.45 -3.42 -14.74
CA ASP A 328 -19.76 -4.71 -14.73
C ASP A 328 -18.52 -4.68 -13.81
N ALA A 329 -18.60 -3.91 -12.73
CA ALA A 329 -17.50 -3.76 -11.78
C ALA A 329 -17.22 -5.10 -11.07
N HIS A 330 -15.94 -5.42 -10.88
CA HIS A 330 -15.51 -6.67 -10.26
C HIS A 330 -15.21 -6.46 -8.78
N SER A 331 -15.73 -7.34 -7.93
CA SER A 331 -15.30 -7.43 -6.54
C SER A 331 -14.98 -8.88 -6.15
N ALA A 332 -14.21 -9.03 -5.08
CA ALA A 332 -13.93 -10.31 -4.45
C ALA A 332 -14.47 -10.29 -3.03
N ILE A 333 -15.21 -11.34 -2.65
CA ILE A 333 -15.70 -11.50 -1.29
C ILE A 333 -14.92 -12.62 -0.62
N ILE A 334 -14.41 -12.36 0.58
CA ILE A 334 -13.61 -13.31 1.35
C ILE A 334 -14.15 -13.36 2.77
N ASP A 335 -14.49 -14.56 3.21
CA ASP A 335 -14.97 -14.83 4.56
C ASP A 335 -13.90 -14.56 5.62
N GLY A 336 -14.29 -13.87 6.69
CA GLY A 336 -13.47 -13.60 7.85
C GLY A 336 -13.48 -12.14 8.30
N VAL A 337 -12.87 -11.90 9.45
CA VAL A 337 -12.57 -10.57 9.98
C VAL A 337 -11.10 -10.32 9.77
N ILE A 338 -10.69 -9.11 9.37
CA ILE A 338 -9.27 -8.81 9.36
C ILE A 338 -8.76 -8.80 10.79
N MET A 339 -7.58 -9.38 10.97
CA MET A 339 -6.85 -9.23 12.21
C MET A 339 -6.37 -7.80 12.37
N ASP A 340 -6.86 -7.15 13.42
CA ASP A 340 -6.19 -5.98 13.99
C ASP A 340 -4.85 -6.41 14.59
N GLY A 341 -3.76 -5.87 14.06
CA GLY A 341 -2.41 -5.92 14.61
C GLY A 341 -2.33 -5.07 15.87
N PRO A 342 -1.24 -5.22 16.64
CA PRO A 342 -0.99 -4.32 17.77
C PRO A 342 -0.99 -2.86 17.28
N PRO A 343 -1.66 -1.93 17.99
CA PRO A 343 -1.74 -0.55 17.56
C PRO A 343 -0.34 0.07 17.47
N ILE A 344 0.00 0.59 16.29
CA ILE A 344 1.20 1.43 16.09
C ILE A 344 0.79 2.85 16.48
N GLY A 345 0.95 3.22 17.75
CA GLY A 345 0.48 4.51 18.27
C GLY A 345 -1.04 4.58 18.53
N MET A 346 -1.64 5.77 18.47
CA MET A 346 -3.02 6.00 18.93
C MET A 346 -4.11 5.66 17.89
N HIS A 347 -3.88 5.85 16.59
CA HIS A 347 -4.93 5.70 15.58
C HIS A 347 -4.38 5.44 14.17
N THR A 348 -3.94 4.23 13.83
CA THR A 348 -3.91 3.81 12.42
C THR A 348 -3.90 2.30 12.22
N LEU A 349 -4.95 1.83 11.55
CA LEU A 349 -5.07 0.61 10.73
C LEU A 349 -3.99 -0.46 10.94
N GLY A 350 -4.13 -1.19 12.04
CA GLY A 350 -3.48 -2.48 12.22
C GLY A 350 -4.09 -3.54 11.31
N PHE A 351 -4.33 -3.30 10.03
CA PHE A 351 -4.46 -4.48 9.19
C PHE A 351 -3.07 -5.06 9.06
N LEU A 352 -2.94 -6.36 9.32
CA LEU A 352 -1.88 -7.17 8.71
C LEU A 352 -2.10 -7.08 7.19
N LEU A 353 -1.75 -5.96 6.57
CA LEU A 353 -1.77 -5.71 5.14
C LEU A 353 -0.33 -5.69 4.69
N LEU A 354 0.10 -6.90 4.34
CA LEU A 354 1.46 -7.24 4.03
C LEU A 354 1.76 -6.92 2.57
N HIS A 355 1.93 -5.64 2.25
CA HIS A 355 2.48 -5.20 0.97
C HIS A 355 1.61 -5.51 -0.27
N SER A 356 1.32 -4.47 -1.05
CA SER A 356 0.84 -4.60 -2.42
C SER A 356 2.03 -4.77 -3.36
N SER A 357 2.22 -5.99 -3.84
CA SER A 357 3.09 -6.23 -4.99
C SER A 357 2.26 -6.15 -6.26
N ASP A 358 2.90 -6.00 -7.42
CA ASP A 358 2.23 -5.85 -8.71
C ASP A 358 1.20 -6.95 -9.04
N LEU A 359 1.11 -8.05 -8.28
CA LEU A 359 0.26 -9.19 -8.61
C LEU A 359 -0.59 -9.71 -7.45
N CYS A 360 -0.30 -9.31 -6.21
CA CYS A 360 -0.92 -9.93 -5.04
C CYS A 360 -1.16 -8.94 -3.89
N LEU A 361 -2.20 -9.21 -3.12
CA LEU A 361 -2.40 -8.66 -1.77
C LEU A 361 -2.24 -9.79 -0.76
N LEU A 362 -1.56 -9.52 0.35
CA LEU A 362 -1.40 -10.47 1.43
C LEU A 362 -2.00 -9.89 2.71
N PHE A 363 -2.86 -10.66 3.37
CA PHE A 363 -3.57 -10.22 4.57
C PHE A 363 -3.84 -11.35 5.54
N ALA A 364 -4.00 -11.03 6.83
CA ALA A 364 -4.33 -12.02 7.86
C ALA A 364 -5.82 -11.93 8.25
N LEU A 365 -6.53 -13.05 8.17
CA LEU A 365 -7.94 -13.17 8.54
C LEU A 365 -8.13 -14.05 9.75
N ARG A 366 -9.06 -13.65 10.61
CA ARG A 366 -9.68 -14.53 11.60
C ARG A 366 -10.95 -15.15 11.00
N VAL A 367 -10.97 -16.47 10.92
CA VAL A 367 -12.08 -17.28 10.42
C VAL A 367 -12.37 -18.34 11.47
N HIS A 368 -13.53 -18.28 12.12
CA HIS A 368 -13.92 -19.24 13.18
C HIS A 368 -12.83 -19.45 14.26
N ASP A 369 -12.31 -18.36 14.83
CA ASP A 369 -11.18 -18.33 15.81
C ASP A 369 -9.80 -18.75 15.31
N GLU A 370 -9.70 -19.28 14.09
CA GLU A 370 -8.41 -19.55 13.44
C GLU A 370 -7.89 -18.31 12.74
N VAL A 371 -6.61 -18.00 12.93
CA VAL A 371 -5.93 -16.91 12.23
C VAL A 371 -5.16 -17.49 11.06
N THR A 372 -5.49 -17.05 9.86
CA THR A 372 -4.87 -17.53 8.61
C THR A 372 -4.25 -16.37 7.84
N LEU A 373 -3.08 -16.60 7.27
CA LEU A 373 -2.49 -15.65 6.32
C LEU A 373 -2.95 -16.03 4.91
N ARG A 374 -3.47 -15.06 4.15
CA ARG A 374 -4.08 -15.29 2.83
C ARG A 374 -3.46 -14.41 1.77
N LEU A 375 -3.16 -15.03 0.64
CA LEU A 375 -2.69 -14.37 -0.57
C LEU A 375 -3.87 -14.24 -1.55
N LEU A 376 -4.25 -13.02 -1.88
CA LEU A 376 -5.18 -12.71 -2.95
C LEU A 376 -4.38 -12.35 -4.21
N THR A 377 -4.42 -13.24 -5.19
CA THR A 377 -3.76 -13.05 -6.49
C THR A 377 -4.75 -12.51 -7.52
N PHE A 378 -4.27 -11.68 -8.45
CA PHE A 378 -5.08 -11.12 -9.53
C PHE A 378 -4.66 -11.68 -10.89
N ASP A 379 -5.64 -11.92 -11.76
CA ASP A 379 -5.32 -12.18 -13.16
C ASP A 379 -4.67 -10.95 -13.85
N ALA A 380 -4.16 -11.14 -15.06
CA ALA A 380 -3.51 -10.06 -15.82
C ALA A 380 -4.47 -8.88 -16.15
N LYS A 381 -5.78 -9.12 -16.15
CA LYS A 381 -6.81 -8.13 -16.44
C LYS A 381 -7.35 -7.44 -15.18
N GLY A 382 -6.98 -7.92 -13.99
CA GLY A 382 -7.57 -7.49 -12.71
C GLY A 382 -9.02 -7.93 -12.53
N THR A 383 -9.51 -8.88 -13.32
CA THR A 383 -10.95 -9.22 -13.41
C THR A 383 -11.37 -10.38 -12.51
N SER A 384 -10.47 -11.35 -12.32
CA SER A 384 -10.65 -12.46 -11.40
C SER A 384 -9.58 -12.42 -10.33
N SER A 385 -10.01 -12.77 -9.13
CA SER A 385 -9.14 -12.89 -7.98
C SER A 385 -9.24 -14.30 -7.40
N ARG A 386 -8.15 -14.75 -6.80
CA ARG A 386 -8.11 -16.02 -6.07
C ARG A 386 -7.46 -15.78 -4.73
N SER A 387 -8.19 -16.11 -3.67
CA SER A 387 -7.64 -16.16 -2.32
C SER A 387 -7.14 -17.57 -2.01
N VAL A 388 -5.90 -17.68 -1.57
CA VAL A 388 -5.30 -18.94 -1.09
C VAL A 388 -4.72 -18.74 0.30
N VAL A 389 -4.86 -19.74 1.17
CA VAL A 389 -4.19 -19.74 2.47
C VAL A 389 -2.71 -20.05 2.25
N MET A 390 -1.85 -19.24 2.86
CA MET A 390 -0.40 -19.39 2.79
C MET A 390 0.06 -20.29 3.95
N GLU A 391 0.87 -21.30 3.63
CA GLU A 391 1.50 -22.14 4.64
C GLU A 391 2.48 -21.31 5.49
N LEU A 392 2.32 -21.35 6.81
CA LEU A 392 3.27 -20.74 7.74
C LEU A 392 4.05 -21.79 8.51
N PRO A 393 5.33 -21.53 8.86
CA PRO A 393 6.07 -22.41 9.73
C PRO A 393 5.34 -22.57 11.07
N PRO A 394 5.29 -23.78 11.69
CA PRO A 394 4.57 -24.01 12.96
C PRO A 394 5.02 -23.10 14.11
N SER A 395 6.23 -22.56 14.01
CA SER A 395 6.82 -21.66 14.99
C SER A 395 6.37 -20.20 14.88
N VAL A 396 5.61 -19.84 13.83
CA VAL A 396 5.08 -18.50 13.61
C VAL A 396 3.68 -18.43 14.20
N ASP A 397 3.54 -17.61 15.25
CA ASP A 397 2.25 -17.28 15.83
C ASP A 397 1.77 -15.94 15.26
N LEU A 398 0.75 -15.96 14.40
CA LEU A 398 0.19 -14.76 13.77
C LEU A 398 -0.34 -13.73 14.78
N ARG A 399 -0.63 -14.13 16.03
CA ARG A 399 -1.04 -13.22 17.10
C ARG A 399 0.12 -12.39 17.66
N LYS A 400 1.37 -12.79 17.37
CA LYS A 400 2.60 -12.10 17.75
C LYS A 400 3.27 -11.40 16.57
N VAL A 401 2.63 -11.39 15.41
CA VAL A 401 3.14 -10.68 14.25
C VAL A 401 2.75 -9.21 14.36
N VAL A 402 3.75 -8.35 14.22
CA VAL A 402 3.59 -6.89 14.24
C VAL A 402 3.28 -6.41 12.84
N SER A 403 4.12 -6.81 11.88
CA SER A 403 3.99 -6.49 10.48
C SER A 403 4.53 -7.65 9.67
N ALA A 404 4.14 -7.74 8.41
CA ALA A 404 4.72 -8.70 7.51
C ALA A 404 4.62 -8.20 6.06
N THR A 405 5.35 -8.78 5.12
CA THR A 405 5.52 -8.23 3.76
C THR A 405 5.90 -9.34 2.79
N LEU A 406 5.31 -9.37 1.59
CA LEU A 406 5.64 -10.36 0.56
C LEU A 406 6.41 -9.76 -0.60
N ASP A 407 7.73 -9.95 -0.64
CA ASP A 407 8.47 -9.62 -1.85
C ASP A 407 8.10 -10.64 -2.94
N SER A 408 7.22 -10.23 -3.86
CA SER A 408 6.80 -11.09 -4.96
C SER A 408 7.83 -11.23 -6.07
N LEU A 409 8.92 -10.44 -6.06
CA LEU A 409 10.03 -10.66 -6.97
C LEU A 409 10.84 -11.85 -6.46
N LEU A 410 11.27 -11.80 -5.20
CA LEU A 410 12.03 -12.88 -4.57
C LEU A 410 11.18 -14.11 -4.24
N GLY A 411 9.86 -13.96 -4.11
CA GLY A 411 9.00 -15.02 -3.58
C GLY A 411 9.26 -15.25 -2.09
N MET A 412 9.50 -14.17 -1.33
CA MET A 412 9.87 -14.22 0.08
C MET A 412 8.83 -13.51 0.93
N LEU A 413 8.32 -14.19 1.94
CA LEU A 413 7.49 -13.60 2.98
C LEU A 413 8.37 -13.21 4.17
N PHE A 414 8.35 -11.95 4.54
CA PHE A 414 9.03 -11.40 5.71
C PHE A 414 8.02 -11.14 6.81
N ILE A 415 8.27 -11.63 8.02
CA ILE A 415 7.36 -11.51 9.16
C ILE A 415 8.12 -10.90 10.33
N VAL A 416 7.71 -9.72 10.77
CA VAL A 416 8.22 -9.08 11.99
C VAL A 416 7.38 -9.53 13.16
N THR A 417 8.05 -9.98 14.21
CA THR A 417 7.39 -10.40 15.45
C THR A 417 7.58 -9.37 16.56
N THR A 418 6.77 -9.46 17.61
CA THR A 418 6.93 -8.66 18.84
C THR A 418 8.23 -8.94 19.60
N HIS A 419 9.00 -9.94 19.17
CA HIS A 419 10.32 -10.28 19.71
C HIS A 419 11.47 -9.69 18.90
N GLU A 420 11.19 -8.70 18.04
CA GLU A 420 12.21 -7.99 17.23
C GLU A 420 12.96 -8.94 16.27
N GLU A 421 12.31 -10.04 15.89
CA GLU A 421 12.81 -10.98 14.88
C GLU A 421 12.09 -10.75 13.55
N ILE A 422 12.86 -10.70 12.46
CA ILE A 422 12.34 -10.91 11.11
C ILE A 422 12.48 -12.38 10.75
N ILE A 423 11.35 -13.02 10.46
CA ILE A 423 11.27 -14.38 9.95
C ILE A 423 11.12 -14.31 8.43
N SER A 424 12.10 -14.84 7.70
CA SER A 424 12.07 -14.93 6.23
C SER A 424 11.61 -16.34 5.82
N VAL A 425 10.47 -16.40 5.13
CA VAL A 425 9.81 -17.64 4.68
C VAL A 425 9.85 -17.72 3.15
N PRO A 426 10.65 -18.62 2.57
CA PRO A 426 10.80 -18.74 1.12
C PRO A 426 9.66 -19.52 0.47
N PHE A 427 9.05 -18.92 -0.56
CA PHE A 427 8.04 -19.54 -1.44
C PHE A 427 8.54 -19.74 -2.88
N ALA A 428 9.84 -19.53 -3.14
CA ALA A 428 10.46 -19.72 -4.46
C ALA A 428 11.88 -20.28 -4.39
#